data_AF-A0A925RDG4-F1
#
_entry.id   AF-A0A925RDG4-F1
#
_cell.length_a   1.000
_cell.length_b   1.000
_cell.length_c   1.000
_cell.angle_alpha   90.00
_cell.angle_beta   90.00
_cell.angle_gamma   90.00
#
_symmetry.space_group_name_H-M   'P 1'
#
loop_
_entity.id
_entity.type
_entity.pdbx_description
1 polymer ?
#
loop_
_entity_poly.entity_id
_entity_poly.type
_entity_poly.pdbx_seq_one_letter_code
_entity_poly.pdbx_strand_id
1 'polypeptide(L)'
;MSRTNRRSFLKTSAVATSSFFAAPAILRAGVGPNAKIGVAVVGVNGRGASHIDEYLSDERTEIRYIVEVDEAVANERCDDIEKKQGVRPTPVADMRRAFEESSVDIVSTATPNHWHALTGIWAMQAGKDAYIEKPVCHNIHEGTALIAAARKYGRMCQVGTQCRSSAAIGEAFAFMRGGGIGEVKFARGLCYKRRASIGAKGDYAVPANINFDLWSGPATLTDPKCTRPRFHYDWHWQRHYGNGDLGNQGPHQTDVARWGLGIDTHPTTILTYG
;
A
#
# COMPACT_ATOMS: atom_id res chain seq x y z
N MET A 1 -21.74 37.04 48.77
CA MET A 1 -21.60 37.17 47.29
C MET A 1 -20.12 37.22 46.94
N SER A 2 -19.49 36.08 46.66
CA SER A 2 -18.06 36.03 46.32
C SER A 2 -17.84 36.39 44.85
N ARG A 3 -17.03 37.42 44.59
CA ARG A 3 -16.67 37.89 43.24
C ARG A 3 -15.78 36.86 42.54
N THR A 4 -16.30 36.22 41.50
CA THR A 4 -15.52 35.37 40.59
C THR A 4 -14.57 36.25 39.76
N ASN A 5 -13.26 36.09 39.93
CA ASN A 5 -12.23 36.83 39.20
C ASN A 5 -12.09 36.27 37.77
N ARG A 6 -11.99 37.15 36.75
CA ARG A 6 -11.84 36.82 35.33
C ARG A 6 -10.72 35.80 35.02
N ARG A 7 -9.68 35.75 35.87
CA ARG A 7 -8.59 34.76 35.77
C ARG A 7 -9.00 33.33 36.16
N SER A 8 -10.00 33.17 37.04
CA SER A 8 -10.52 31.86 37.41
C SER A 8 -11.43 31.31 36.31
N PHE A 9 -12.22 32.18 35.66
CA PHE A 9 -13.07 31.81 34.53
C PHE A 9 -12.26 31.26 33.35
N LEU A 10 -11.15 31.90 32.99
CA LEU A 10 -10.27 31.42 31.91
C LEU A 10 -9.54 30.10 32.25
N LYS A 11 -9.25 29.83 33.52
CA LYS A 11 -8.72 28.52 33.95
C LYS A 11 -9.77 27.42 33.93
N THR A 12 -11.03 27.75 34.22
CA THR A 12 -12.14 26.77 34.16
C THR A 12 -12.55 26.46 32.72
N SER A 13 -12.42 27.40 31.77
CA SER A 13 -12.71 27.16 30.35
C SER A 13 -11.69 26.29 29.61
N ALA A 14 -10.47 26.10 30.15
CA ALA A 14 -9.44 25.27 29.52
C ALA A 14 -9.56 23.77 29.86
N VAL A 15 -10.33 23.41 30.89
CA VAL A 15 -10.48 22.01 31.36
C VAL A 15 -11.80 21.36 30.90
N ALA A 16 -12.70 22.14 30.30
CA ALA A 16 -13.98 21.62 29.78
C ALA A 16 -13.96 21.16 28.31
N THR A 17 -12.83 21.33 27.60
CA THR A 17 -12.70 20.99 26.17
C THR A 17 -11.89 19.71 25.92
N SER A 18 -11.63 18.91 26.95
CA SER A 18 -10.93 17.62 26.83
C SER A 18 -11.87 16.40 26.75
N SER A 19 -13.19 16.60 26.81
CA SER A 19 -14.17 15.51 26.81
C SER A 19 -14.76 15.17 25.43
N PHE A 20 -14.32 15.84 24.35
CA PHE A 20 -14.86 15.64 22.99
C PHE A 20 -13.94 14.88 22.02
N PHE A 21 -12.76 14.43 22.44
CA PHE A 21 -11.85 13.62 21.58
C PHE A 21 -11.97 12.11 21.76
N ALA A 22 -12.97 11.63 22.50
CA ALA A 22 -13.38 10.23 22.51
C ALA A 22 -14.81 10.10 21.96
N ALA A 23 -15.04 10.64 20.75
CA ALA A 23 -16.14 10.13 19.94
C ALA A 23 -15.75 8.71 19.49
N PRO A 24 -16.54 7.67 19.78
CA PRO A 24 -16.39 6.39 19.11
C PRO A 24 -16.48 6.66 17.62
N ALA A 25 -15.64 5.94 16.87
CA ALA A 25 -15.69 5.86 15.44
C ALA A 25 -17.14 5.90 14.94
N ILE A 26 -17.42 6.91 14.10
CA ILE A 26 -18.37 6.88 12.99
C ILE A 26 -19.43 5.79 13.16
N LEU A 27 -20.59 6.18 13.69
CA LEU A 27 -21.84 5.50 13.37
C LEU A 27 -21.91 5.38 11.84
N ARG A 28 -21.53 4.21 11.31
CA ARG A 28 -21.90 3.79 9.96
C ARG A 28 -23.41 3.55 9.98
N ALA A 29 -24.17 4.65 9.92
CA ALA A 29 -25.58 4.59 9.60
C ALA A 29 -25.70 3.93 8.21
N GLY A 30 -26.12 2.66 8.17
CA GLY A 30 -26.49 1.97 6.94
C GLY A 30 -25.79 0.64 6.62
N VAL A 31 -24.79 0.21 7.39
CA VAL A 31 -24.12 -1.08 7.11
C VAL A 31 -24.75 -2.15 8.00
N GLY A 32 -25.79 -2.81 7.48
CA GLY A 32 -26.40 -3.96 8.17
C GLY A 32 -25.35 -5.03 8.48
N PRO A 33 -25.59 -5.93 9.45
CA PRO A 33 -24.62 -6.94 9.88
C PRO A 33 -24.12 -7.89 8.78
N ASN A 34 -24.79 -7.90 7.62
CA ASN A 34 -24.45 -8.70 6.44
C ASN A 34 -23.82 -7.89 5.28
N ALA A 35 -23.57 -6.60 5.46
CA ALA A 35 -23.03 -5.77 4.39
C ALA A 35 -21.53 -6.05 4.18
N LYS A 36 -21.19 -6.45 2.95
CA LYS A 36 -19.82 -6.72 2.54
C LYS A 36 -18.96 -5.46 2.52
N ILE A 37 -17.70 -5.63 2.90
CA ILE A 37 -16.64 -4.64 2.81
C ILE A 37 -16.32 -4.41 1.34
N GLY A 38 -16.56 -3.19 0.85
CA GLY A 38 -16.28 -2.80 -0.52
C GLY A 38 -14.80 -2.53 -0.75
N VAL A 39 -14.23 -3.17 -1.77
CA VAL A 39 -12.81 -3.07 -2.09
C VAL A 39 -12.61 -2.42 -3.46
N ALA A 40 -11.66 -1.48 -3.52
CA ALA A 40 -11.08 -1.00 -4.78
C ALA A 40 -9.67 -1.58 -4.93
N VAL A 41 -9.40 -2.28 -6.03
CA VAL A 41 -8.06 -2.81 -6.33
C VAL A 41 -7.39 -1.93 -7.38
N VAL A 42 -6.20 -1.42 -7.08
CA VAL A 42 -5.44 -0.47 -7.91
C VAL A 42 -4.18 -1.13 -8.47
N GLY A 43 -4.12 -1.24 -9.79
CA GLY A 43 -3.13 -2.03 -10.52
C GLY A 43 -3.41 -3.53 -10.39
N VAL A 44 -3.84 -4.18 -11.48
CA VAL A 44 -4.52 -5.49 -11.43
C VAL A 44 -3.85 -6.60 -12.25
N ASN A 45 -2.65 -6.33 -12.73
CA ASN A 45 -1.76 -7.34 -13.28
C ASN A 45 -0.89 -7.98 -12.19
N GLY A 46 -0.27 -9.12 -12.50
CA GLY A 46 0.73 -9.76 -11.63
C GLY A 46 0.27 -9.89 -10.18
N ARG A 47 0.84 -9.09 -9.27
CA ARG A 47 0.50 -9.12 -7.85
C ARG A 47 -0.92 -8.61 -7.55
N GLY A 48 -1.45 -7.68 -8.33
CA GLY A 48 -2.82 -7.20 -8.21
C GLY A 48 -3.85 -8.29 -8.55
N ALA A 49 -3.54 -9.21 -9.46
CA ALA A 49 -4.37 -10.39 -9.70
C ALA A 49 -4.44 -11.29 -8.47
N SER A 50 -3.33 -11.46 -7.73
CA SER A 50 -3.36 -12.14 -6.43
C SER A 50 -4.23 -11.41 -5.41
N HIS A 51 -4.21 -10.07 -5.37
CA HIS A 51 -5.12 -9.33 -4.47
C HIS A 51 -6.57 -9.62 -4.80
N ILE A 52 -6.93 -9.62 -6.10
CA ILE A 52 -8.28 -9.96 -6.57
C ILE A 52 -8.68 -11.35 -6.07
N ASP A 53 -7.84 -12.37 -6.26
CA ASP A 53 -8.15 -13.73 -5.84
C ASP A 53 -8.33 -13.84 -4.31
N GLU A 54 -7.48 -13.17 -3.52
CA GLU A 54 -7.58 -13.18 -2.05
C GLU A 54 -8.87 -12.52 -1.56
N TYR A 55 -9.26 -11.35 -2.09
CA TYR A 55 -10.52 -10.72 -1.71
C TYR A 55 -11.73 -11.54 -2.16
N LEU A 56 -11.71 -12.11 -3.37
CA LEU A 56 -12.77 -13.00 -3.83
C LEU A 56 -12.94 -14.26 -2.97
N SER A 57 -11.88 -14.71 -2.30
CA SER A 57 -11.94 -15.85 -1.38
C SER A 57 -12.53 -15.50 -0.01
N ASP A 58 -12.65 -14.22 0.33
CA ASP A 58 -13.21 -13.76 1.61
C ASP A 58 -14.65 -13.29 1.43
N GLU A 59 -15.60 -14.09 1.93
CA GLU A 59 -17.05 -13.85 1.83
C GLU A 59 -17.49 -12.49 2.43
N ARG A 60 -16.66 -11.90 3.30
CA ARG A 60 -16.92 -10.59 3.92
C ARG A 60 -16.65 -9.43 2.96
N THR A 61 -16.07 -9.68 1.79
CA THR A 61 -15.64 -8.62 0.87
C THR A 61 -16.34 -8.70 -0.48
N GLU A 62 -16.38 -7.56 -1.16
CA GLU A 62 -16.89 -7.40 -2.52
C GLU A 62 -15.99 -6.42 -3.26
N ILE A 63 -15.44 -6.84 -4.40
CA ILE A 63 -14.64 -5.94 -5.23
C ILE A 63 -15.61 -5.05 -5.99
N ARG A 64 -15.62 -3.76 -5.68
CA ARG A 64 -16.55 -2.79 -6.28
C ARG A 64 -15.92 -1.99 -7.40
N TYR A 65 -14.60 -1.78 -7.35
CA TYR A 65 -13.87 -1.02 -8.34
C TYR A 65 -12.56 -1.70 -8.72
N ILE A 66 -12.26 -1.64 -10.01
CA ILE A 66 -10.97 -1.99 -10.58
C ILE A 66 -10.36 -0.72 -11.12
N VAL A 67 -9.19 -0.35 -10.60
CA VAL A 67 -8.46 0.83 -11.05
C VAL A 67 -7.28 0.40 -11.90
N GLU A 68 -7.37 0.64 -13.20
CA GLU A 68 -6.37 0.22 -14.18
C GLU A 68 -6.37 1.17 -15.38
N VAL A 69 -5.18 1.62 -15.75
CA VAL A 69 -4.98 2.59 -16.85
C VAL A 69 -4.96 1.93 -18.22
N ASP A 70 -4.75 0.61 -18.25
CA ASP A 70 -4.91 -0.26 -19.40
C ASP A 70 -6.37 -0.75 -19.48
N GLU A 71 -7.17 -0.13 -20.35
CA GLU A 71 -8.61 -0.42 -20.44
C GLU A 71 -8.93 -1.87 -20.79
N ALA A 72 -8.07 -2.53 -21.57
CA ALA A 72 -8.27 -3.93 -21.94
C ALA A 72 -8.09 -4.84 -20.72
N VAL A 73 -7.03 -4.59 -19.93
CA VAL A 73 -6.78 -5.32 -18.68
C VAL A 73 -7.90 -5.05 -17.66
N ALA A 74 -8.37 -3.80 -17.55
CA ALA A 74 -9.45 -3.43 -16.64
C ALA A 74 -10.72 -4.26 -16.93
N ASN A 75 -11.15 -4.29 -18.19
CA ASN A 75 -12.35 -5.01 -18.59
C ASN A 75 -12.22 -6.53 -18.44
N GLU A 76 -11.08 -7.11 -18.83
CA GLU A 76 -10.80 -8.55 -18.63
C GLU A 76 -10.94 -8.94 -17.15
N ARG A 77 -10.32 -8.17 -16.25
CA ARG A 77 -10.39 -8.46 -14.80
C ARG A 77 -11.79 -8.29 -14.25
N CYS A 78 -12.52 -7.27 -14.69
CA CYS A 78 -13.90 -7.10 -14.26
C CYS A 78 -14.78 -8.27 -14.72
N ASP A 79 -14.59 -8.81 -15.92
CA ASP A 79 -15.35 -9.96 -16.44
C ASP A 79 -15.09 -11.22 -15.61
N ASP A 80 -13.83 -11.45 -15.24
CA ASP A 80 -13.45 -12.60 -14.42
C ASP A 80 -13.95 -12.49 -12.98
N ILE A 81 -13.97 -11.27 -12.43
CA ILE A 81 -14.54 -10.99 -11.11
C ILE A 81 -16.05 -11.22 -11.12
N GLU A 82 -16.77 -10.73 -12.13
CA GLU A 82 -18.21 -10.90 -12.26
C GLU A 82 -18.62 -12.38 -12.23
N LYS A 83 -17.90 -13.24 -12.94
CA LYS A 83 -18.13 -14.70 -12.94
C LYS A 83 -17.98 -15.32 -11.54
N LYS A 84 -17.14 -14.75 -10.68
CA LYS A 84 -16.81 -15.29 -9.35
C LYS A 84 -17.68 -14.73 -8.23
N GLN A 85 -17.93 -13.41 -8.20
CA GLN A 85 -18.72 -12.77 -7.13
C GLN A 85 -20.18 -12.46 -7.53
N GLY A 86 -20.54 -12.65 -8.81
CA GLY A 86 -21.90 -12.42 -9.33
C GLY A 86 -22.24 -10.96 -9.64
N VAL A 87 -21.35 -10.01 -9.36
CA VAL A 87 -21.51 -8.58 -9.64
C VAL A 87 -20.26 -8.05 -10.31
N ARG A 88 -20.45 -7.35 -11.42
CA ARG A 88 -19.35 -6.69 -12.14
C ARG A 88 -18.83 -5.46 -11.37
N PRO A 89 -17.53 -5.39 -11.04
CA PRO A 89 -16.95 -4.16 -10.51
C PRO A 89 -16.91 -3.07 -11.59
N THR A 90 -16.90 -1.81 -11.17
CA THR A 90 -16.76 -0.68 -12.08
C THR A 90 -15.28 -0.45 -12.44
N PRO A 91 -14.89 -0.53 -13.73
CA PRO A 91 -13.54 -0.16 -14.15
C PRO A 91 -13.39 1.37 -14.17
N VAL A 92 -12.29 1.88 -13.62
CA VAL A 92 -11.90 3.29 -13.73
C VAL A 92 -10.41 3.41 -14.00
N ALA A 93 -9.98 4.34 -14.86
CA ALA A 93 -8.55 4.57 -15.08
C ALA A 93 -7.92 5.41 -13.96
N ASP A 94 -8.68 6.34 -13.38
CA ASP A 94 -8.22 7.26 -12.34
C ASP A 94 -8.68 6.78 -10.96
N MET A 95 -7.71 6.51 -10.08
CA MET A 95 -7.96 6.01 -8.74
C MET A 95 -8.83 6.93 -7.88
N ARG A 96 -8.79 8.25 -8.13
CA ARG A 96 -9.55 9.25 -7.37
C ARG A 96 -11.06 8.99 -7.48
N ARG A 97 -11.52 8.53 -8.64
CA ARG A 97 -12.93 8.20 -8.88
C ARG A 97 -13.41 7.09 -7.95
N ALA A 98 -12.61 6.04 -7.73
CA ALA A 98 -12.97 4.97 -6.81
C ALA A 98 -12.92 5.44 -5.34
N PHE A 99 -12.04 6.38 -5.01
CA PHE A 99 -11.87 6.85 -3.63
C PHE A 99 -13.00 7.77 -3.18
N GLU A 100 -13.63 8.49 -4.10
CA GLU A 100 -14.80 9.33 -3.85
C GLU A 100 -16.07 8.52 -3.50
N GLU A 101 -16.07 7.23 -3.82
CA GLU A 101 -17.26 6.40 -3.73
C GLU A 101 -17.52 5.92 -2.32
N SER A 102 -18.71 6.23 -1.80
CA SER A 102 -19.13 5.83 -0.44
C SER A 102 -19.17 4.32 -0.23
N SER A 103 -19.30 3.56 -1.32
CA SER A 103 -19.28 2.10 -1.33
C SER A 103 -17.86 1.53 -1.21
N VAL A 104 -16.79 2.30 -1.36
CA VAL A 104 -15.43 1.77 -1.13
C VAL A 104 -15.07 1.94 0.36
N ASP A 105 -14.61 0.85 0.97
CA ASP A 105 -14.13 0.80 2.36
C ASP A 105 -12.60 0.68 2.41
N ILE A 106 -12.05 -0.20 1.55
CA ILE A 106 -10.63 -0.54 1.49
C ILE A 106 -10.09 -0.27 0.09
N VAL A 107 -8.90 0.32 0.02
CA VAL A 107 -8.09 0.42 -1.20
C VAL A 107 -6.91 -0.53 -1.09
N SER A 108 -6.79 -1.46 -2.04
CA SER A 108 -5.67 -2.39 -2.14
C SER A 108 -4.84 -2.05 -3.38
N THR A 109 -3.55 -1.73 -3.22
CA THR A 109 -2.71 -1.31 -4.35
C THR A 109 -1.52 -2.24 -4.58
N ALA A 110 -1.33 -2.58 -5.86
CA ALA A 110 -0.19 -3.31 -6.41
C ALA A 110 0.40 -2.58 -7.64
N THR A 111 0.29 -1.25 -7.66
CA THR A 111 0.85 -0.38 -8.70
C THR A 111 2.39 -0.42 -8.76
N PRO A 112 3.03 0.23 -9.73
CA PRO A 112 4.45 0.53 -9.62
C PRO A 112 4.81 1.33 -8.34
N ASN A 113 6.04 1.19 -7.86
CA ASN A 113 6.47 1.70 -6.54
C ASN A 113 6.23 3.20 -6.33
N HIS A 114 6.43 4.01 -7.38
CA HIS A 114 6.23 5.47 -7.33
C HIS A 114 4.80 5.90 -7.00
N TRP A 115 3.82 5.01 -7.13
CA TRP A 115 2.42 5.27 -6.79
C TRP A 115 2.03 4.84 -5.37
N HIS A 116 2.77 3.92 -4.75
CA HIS A 116 2.32 3.24 -3.53
C HIS A 116 1.94 4.19 -2.39
N ALA A 117 2.87 5.06 -1.97
CA ALA A 117 2.64 5.95 -0.84
C ALA A 117 1.54 6.98 -1.14
N LEU A 118 1.52 7.55 -2.34
CA LEU A 118 0.51 8.54 -2.73
C LEU A 118 -0.89 7.92 -2.79
N THR A 119 -1.01 6.71 -3.33
CA THR A 119 -2.26 5.94 -3.34
C THR A 119 -2.80 5.75 -1.93
N GLY A 120 -1.94 5.32 -0.99
CA GLY A 120 -2.31 5.19 0.41
C GLY A 120 -2.73 6.50 1.07
N ILE A 121 -1.99 7.59 0.83
CA ILE A 121 -2.32 8.92 1.36
C ILE A 121 -3.69 9.39 0.85
N TRP A 122 -3.93 9.29 -0.45
CA TRP A 122 -5.21 9.70 -1.06
C TRP A 122 -6.39 8.84 -0.60
N ALA A 123 -6.20 7.52 -0.51
CA ALA A 123 -7.20 6.62 0.03
C ALA A 123 -7.60 7.03 1.46
N MET A 124 -6.61 7.25 2.33
CA MET A 124 -6.87 7.64 3.71
C MET A 124 -7.46 9.05 3.85
N GLN A 125 -7.07 9.99 2.98
CA GLN A 125 -7.70 11.30 2.87
C GLN A 125 -9.19 11.20 2.50
N ALA A 126 -9.56 10.24 1.67
CA ALA A 126 -10.94 9.93 1.31
C ALA A 126 -11.67 9.05 2.35
N GLY A 127 -11.06 8.81 3.52
CA GLY A 127 -11.66 8.04 4.61
C GLY A 127 -11.59 6.52 4.44
N LYS A 128 -10.78 6.02 3.50
CA LYS A 128 -10.60 4.59 3.21
C LYS A 128 -9.43 4.00 3.98
N ASP A 129 -9.52 2.73 4.33
CA ASP A 129 -8.36 1.98 4.80
C ASP A 129 -7.51 1.53 3.61
N ALA A 130 -6.20 1.37 3.81
CA ALA A 130 -5.25 1.08 2.74
C ALA A 130 -4.46 -0.20 2.99
N TYR A 131 -4.39 -1.07 1.99
CA TYR A 131 -3.41 -2.14 1.87
C TYR A 131 -2.46 -1.80 0.72
N ILE A 132 -1.16 -1.72 1.00
CA ILE A 132 -0.16 -1.22 0.05
C ILE A 132 0.93 -2.27 -0.12
N GLU A 133 1.19 -2.69 -1.35
CA GLU A 133 2.29 -3.62 -1.63
C GLU A 133 3.66 -3.08 -1.20
N LYS A 134 4.58 -4.02 -0.97
CA LYS A 134 5.99 -3.68 -0.77
C LYS A 134 6.67 -3.41 -2.11
N PRO A 135 7.66 -2.50 -2.17
CA PRO A 135 8.05 -1.58 -1.10
C PRO A 135 7.00 -0.48 -0.92
N VAL A 136 6.62 -0.17 0.32
CA VAL A 136 5.49 0.75 0.62
C VAL A 136 5.66 2.17 0.04
N CYS A 137 6.89 2.58 -0.25
CA CYS A 137 7.22 3.91 -0.74
C CYS A 137 8.45 3.84 -1.65
N HIS A 138 8.61 4.84 -2.53
CA HIS A 138 9.76 4.96 -3.41
C HIS A 138 10.96 5.60 -2.71
N ASN A 139 10.71 6.44 -1.70
CA ASN A 139 11.72 7.06 -0.83
C ASN A 139 11.22 7.23 0.62
N ILE A 140 12.12 7.59 1.54
CA ILE A 140 11.80 7.66 2.98
C ILE A 140 10.85 8.82 3.35
N HIS A 141 10.86 9.91 2.58
CA HIS A 141 9.99 11.06 2.84
C HIS A 141 8.53 10.72 2.57
N GLU A 142 8.27 9.97 1.49
CA GLU A 142 6.95 9.42 1.19
C GLU A 142 6.44 8.50 2.31
N GLY A 143 7.28 7.61 2.83
CA GLY A 143 6.91 6.74 3.96
C GLY A 143 6.56 7.55 5.22
N THR A 144 7.30 8.62 5.49
CA THR A 144 7.02 9.53 6.61
C THR A 144 5.68 10.24 6.43
N ALA A 145 5.40 10.72 5.21
CA ALA A 145 4.13 11.35 4.88
C ALA A 145 2.94 10.37 4.99
N LEU A 146 3.13 9.12 4.57
CA LEU A 146 2.13 8.06 4.68
C LEU A 146 1.77 7.77 6.14
N ILE A 147 2.77 7.66 7.03
CA ILE A 147 2.55 7.48 8.48
C ILE A 147 1.79 8.68 9.06
N ALA A 148 2.16 9.90 8.66
CA ALA A 148 1.47 11.11 9.11
C ALA A 148 0.01 11.13 8.64
N ALA A 149 -0.28 10.72 7.41
CA ALA A 149 -1.64 10.61 6.88
C ALA A 149 -2.46 9.57 7.64
N ALA A 150 -1.94 8.36 7.87
CA ALA A 150 -2.63 7.31 8.61
C ALA A 150 -3.05 7.77 10.01
N ARG A 151 -2.14 8.45 10.72
CA ARG A 151 -2.40 9.02 12.05
C ARG A 151 -3.39 10.18 12.00
N LYS A 152 -3.24 11.10 11.03
CA LYS A 152 -4.10 12.28 10.90
C LYS A 152 -5.55 11.92 10.61
N TYR A 153 -5.78 10.94 9.73
CA TYR A 153 -7.12 10.54 9.31
C TYR A 153 -7.67 9.34 10.10
N GLY A 154 -6.89 8.79 11.04
CA GLY A 154 -7.28 7.66 11.89
C GLY A 154 -7.72 6.45 11.06
N ARG A 155 -6.92 6.08 10.05
CA ARG A 155 -7.18 4.99 9.10
C ARG A 155 -6.17 3.86 9.28
N MET A 156 -6.58 2.64 8.94
CA MET A 156 -5.66 1.51 8.87
C MET A 156 -4.81 1.59 7.60
N CYS A 157 -3.51 1.38 7.77
CA CYS A 157 -2.56 1.31 6.67
C CYS A 157 -1.69 0.05 6.87
N GLN A 158 -1.96 -0.98 6.09
CA GLN A 158 -1.22 -2.23 6.11
C GLN A 158 -0.27 -2.31 4.92
N VAL A 159 0.96 -2.78 5.19
CA VAL A 159 1.96 -3.04 4.15
C VAL A 159 1.96 -4.52 3.79
N GLY A 160 2.11 -4.84 2.50
CA GLY A 160 2.15 -6.19 1.95
C GLY A 160 3.40 -7.01 2.27
N THR A 161 3.84 -6.97 3.53
CA THR A 161 5.00 -7.73 4.01
C THR A 161 4.58 -9.14 4.41
N GLN A 162 4.18 -9.95 3.42
CA GLN A 162 3.54 -11.26 3.58
C GLN A 162 4.26 -12.27 4.50
N CYS A 163 5.59 -12.17 4.63
CA CYS A 163 6.36 -13.04 5.53
C CYS A 163 5.92 -12.90 7.00
N ARG A 164 5.34 -11.75 7.37
CA ARG A 164 4.79 -11.51 8.71
C ARG A 164 3.54 -12.32 9.03
N SER A 165 2.87 -12.85 8.01
CA SER A 165 1.71 -13.73 8.16
C SER A 165 2.06 -15.23 8.06
N SER A 166 3.35 -15.57 7.94
CA SER A 166 3.78 -16.97 7.84
C SER A 166 3.86 -17.63 9.21
N ALA A 167 3.10 -18.70 9.42
CA ALA A 167 3.16 -19.51 10.65
C ALA A 167 4.58 -20.06 10.90
N ALA A 168 5.23 -20.60 9.87
CA ALA A 168 6.58 -21.14 9.97
C ALA A 168 7.61 -20.07 10.42
N ILE A 169 7.51 -18.83 9.92
CA ILE A 169 8.39 -17.74 10.36
C ILE A 169 8.05 -17.34 11.80
N GLY A 170 6.77 -17.29 12.15
CA GLY A 170 6.32 -17.02 13.52
C GLY A 170 6.87 -18.03 14.53
N GLU A 171 6.79 -19.32 14.21
CA GLU A 171 7.33 -20.43 15.02
C GLU A 171 8.86 -20.37 15.13
N ALA A 172 9.56 -20.15 14.01
CA ALA A 172 11.01 -19.99 14.01
C ALA A 172 11.46 -18.82 14.90
N PHE A 173 10.72 -17.71 14.88
CA PHE A 173 11.02 -16.55 15.73
C PHE A 173 10.67 -16.80 17.19
N ALA A 174 9.63 -17.57 17.48
CA ALA A 174 9.34 -18.00 18.85
C ALA A 174 10.46 -18.88 19.42
N PHE A 175 10.93 -19.86 18.64
CA PHE A 175 12.07 -20.71 19.00
C PHE A 175 13.35 -19.90 19.23
N MET A 176 13.66 -18.97 18.32
CA MET A 176 14.81 -18.10 18.43
C MET A 176 14.75 -17.21 19.69
N ARG A 177 13.59 -16.58 19.97
CA ARG A 177 13.40 -15.77 21.19
C ARG A 177 13.43 -16.62 22.47
N GLY A 178 13.07 -17.89 22.40
CA GLY A 178 13.21 -18.87 23.47
C GLY A 178 14.65 -19.33 23.73
N GLY A 179 15.65 -18.78 23.00
CA GLY A 179 17.06 -19.14 23.16
C GLY A 179 17.51 -20.35 22.34
N GLY A 180 16.66 -20.86 21.43
CA GLY A 180 16.93 -22.10 20.68
C GLY A 180 18.17 -22.09 19.80
N ILE A 181 18.71 -20.91 19.46
CA ILE A 181 19.98 -20.73 18.73
C ILE A 181 20.99 -19.87 19.48
N GLY A 182 20.75 -19.58 20.76
CA GLY A 182 21.55 -18.66 21.56
C GLY A 182 21.39 -17.19 21.16
N GLU A 183 22.39 -16.37 21.50
CA GLU A 183 22.36 -14.94 21.21
C GLU A 183 22.66 -14.65 19.72
N VAL A 184 21.73 -13.97 19.05
CA VAL A 184 21.88 -13.62 17.62
C VAL A 184 22.63 -12.31 17.47
N LYS A 185 23.83 -12.37 16.89
CA LYS A 185 24.69 -11.19 16.64
C LYS A 185 24.64 -10.68 15.20
N PHE A 186 24.13 -11.49 14.27
CA PHE A 186 24.18 -11.20 12.85
C PHE A 186 23.02 -11.87 12.11
N ALA A 187 22.40 -11.13 11.18
CA ALA A 187 21.42 -11.64 10.25
C ALA A 187 21.83 -11.30 8.81
N ARG A 188 21.60 -12.23 7.89
CA ARG A 188 21.89 -12.03 6.47
C ARG A 188 20.64 -12.30 5.64
N GLY A 189 20.15 -11.28 4.97
CA GLY A 189 19.11 -11.39 3.97
C GLY A 189 19.72 -11.62 2.58
N LEU A 190 19.39 -12.73 1.93
CA LEU A 190 19.96 -13.11 0.62
C LEU A 190 18.88 -13.20 -0.44
N CYS A 191 19.16 -12.66 -1.63
CA CYS A 191 18.34 -12.83 -2.82
C CYS A 191 19.22 -13.28 -3.98
N TYR A 192 19.17 -14.57 -4.29
CA TYR A 192 19.82 -15.14 -5.48
C TYR A 192 18.76 -15.56 -6.49
N LYS A 193 18.27 -14.59 -7.26
CA LYS A 193 17.28 -14.83 -8.31
C LYS A 193 17.89 -14.50 -9.67
N ARG A 194 18.08 -15.52 -10.49
CA ARG A 194 18.52 -15.34 -11.88
C ARG A 194 17.44 -14.55 -12.62
N ARG A 195 17.85 -13.49 -13.32
CA ARG A 195 16.97 -12.69 -14.17
C ARG A 195 17.57 -12.56 -15.56
N ALA A 196 16.70 -12.53 -16.56
CA ALA A 196 17.08 -12.14 -17.90
C ALA A 196 17.40 -10.64 -17.96
N SER A 197 18.15 -10.23 -18.99
CA SER A 197 18.34 -8.82 -19.31
C SER A 197 17.01 -8.12 -19.53
N ILE A 198 16.91 -6.85 -19.11
CA ILE A 198 15.76 -5.96 -19.38
C ILE A 198 15.83 -5.30 -20.77
N GLY A 199 16.72 -5.79 -21.63
CA GLY A 199 16.96 -5.26 -22.97
C GLY A 199 17.74 -3.95 -22.99
N ALA A 200 17.99 -3.46 -24.20
CA ALA A 200 18.62 -2.17 -24.41
C ALA A 200 17.69 -1.03 -23.94
N LYS A 201 18.29 0.12 -23.62
CA LYS A 201 17.52 1.36 -23.49
C LYS A 201 17.24 1.88 -24.89
N GLY A 202 16.02 2.34 -25.15
CA GLY A 202 15.62 2.85 -26.47
C GLY A 202 14.41 3.78 -26.38
N ASP A 203 13.85 4.10 -27.54
CA ASP A 203 12.55 4.75 -27.67
C ASP A 203 11.54 3.69 -28.11
N TYR A 204 10.61 3.37 -27.21
CA TYR A 204 9.58 2.37 -27.43
C TYR A 204 8.21 3.03 -27.40
N ALA A 205 7.25 2.49 -28.16
CA ALA A 205 5.88 2.96 -28.08
C ALA A 205 5.28 2.63 -26.71
N VAL A 206 4.59 3.60 -26.11
CA VAL A 206 3.64 3.31 -25.04
C VAL A 206 2.46 2.56 -25.67
N PRO A 207 1.95 1.48 -25.06
CA PRO A 207 0.75 0.80 -25.55
C PRO A 207 -0.42 1.78 -25.73
N ALA A 208 -1.10 1.73 -26.88
CA ALA A 208 -2.09 2.74 -27.28
C ALA A 208 -3.31 2.83 -26.34
N ASN A 209 -3.61 1.74 -25.65
CA ASN A 209 -4.68 1.57 -24.67
C ASN A 209 -4.31 2.06 -23.26
N ILE A 210 -3.13 2.66 -23.06
CA ILE A 210 -2.67 3.13 -21.77
C ILE A 210 -2.68 4.65 -21.70
N ASN A 211 -3.39 5.18 -20.70
CA ASN A 211 -3.22 6.56 -20.31
C ASN A 211 -1.87 6.74 -19.60
N PHE A 212 -0.84 7.13 -20.35
CA PHE A 212 0.52 7.28 -19.83
C PHE A 212 0.63 8.32 -18.72
N ASP A 213 -0.14 9.40 -18.80
CA ASP A 213 -0.04 10.50 -17.83
C ASP A 213 -0.55 10.03 -16.46
N LEU A 214 -1.64 9.26 -16.43
CA LEU A 214 -2.10 8.57 -15.23
C LEU A 214 -1.14 7.44 -14.80
N TRP A 215 -0.54 6.71 -15.74
CA TRP A 215 0.42 5.66 -15.40
C TRP A 215 1.68 6.24 -14.73
N SER A 216 2.25 7.31 -15.30
CA SER A 216 3.47 7.98 -14.82
C SER A 216 3.22 8.78 -13.56
N GLY A 217 2.07 9.44 -13.45
CA GLY A 217 1.61 10.03 -12.21
C GLY A 217 2.59 11.03 -11.59
N PRO A 218 3.02 10.81 -10.32
CA PRO A 218 3.96 11.71 -9.65
C PRO A 218 5.39 11.62 -10.18
N ALA A 219 5.71 10.65 -11.04
CA ALA A 219 7.04 10.51 -11.61
C ALA A 219 7.34 11.63 -12.62
N THR A 220 8.62 12.03 -12.68
CA THR A 220 9.10 12.96 -13.70
C THR A 220 8.83 12.39 -15.10
N LEU A 221 8.10 13.12 -15.93
CA LEU A 221 7.89 12.76 -17.33
C LEU A 221 9.24 12.75 -18.07
N THR A 222 9.47 11.69 -18.84
CA THR A 222 10.69 11.51 -19.64
C THR A 222 10.39 11.61 -21.13
N ASP A 223 11.41 12.01 -21.89
CA ASP A 223 11.43 11.90 -23.35
C ASP A 223 12.64 11.02 -23.75
N PRO A 224 12.43 9.83 -24.36
CA PRO A 224 11.14 9.22 -24.69
C PRO A 224 10.35 8.76 -23.45
N LYS A 225 9.02 8.65 -23.59
CA LYS A 225 8.10 8.24 -22.52
C LYS A 225 8.37 6.81 -22.04
N CYS A 226 8.59 5.89 -22.98
CA CYS A 226 8.89 4.49 -22.68
C CYS A 226 10.30 4.15 -23.14
N THR A 227 11.14 3.74 -22.19
CA THR A 227 12.56 3.46 -22.46
C THR A 227 12.91 1.97 -22.46
N ARG A 228 11.92 1.10 -22.28
CA ARG A 228 12.09 -0.35 -22.10
C ARG A 228 11.03 -1.14 -22.88
N PRO A 229 11.37 -2.33 -23.40
CA PRO A 229 10.47 -3.10 -24.24
C PRO A 229 9.26 -3.69 -23.49
N ARG A 230 9.40 -4.09 -22.21
CA ARG A 230 8.27 -4.64 -21.44
C ARG A 230 7.68 -3.56 -20.52
N PHE A 231 6.75 -2.80 -21.06
CA PHE A 231 6.07 -1.70 -20.36
C PHE A 231 5.58 -2.08 -18.95
N HIS A 232 4.82 -3.18 -18.85
CA HIS A 232 4.19 -3.63 -17.59
C HIS A 232 5.14 -4.26 -16.56
N TYR A 233 6.44 -4.45 -16.88
CA TYR A 233 7.36 -5.14 -15.98
C TYR A 233 8.71 -4.45 -15.79
N ASP A 234 9.31 -3.89 -16.84
CA ASP A 234 10.67 -3.36 -16.76
C ASP A 234 10.73 -2.04 -15.96
N TRP A 235 9.59 -1.45 -15.59
CA TRP A 235 9.49 -0.30 -14.68
C TRP A 235 10.21 -0.52 -13.35
N HIS A 236 10.33 -1.78 -12.87
CA HIS A 236 11.03 -2.11 -11.63
C HIS A 236 12.48 -1.58 -11.61
N TRP A 237 13.14 -1.56 -12.77
CA TRP A 237 14.55 -1.15 -12.94
C TRP A 237 14.69 0.23 -13.60
N GLN A 238 13.62 1.02 -13.61
CA GLN A 238 13.65 2.41 -14.06
C GLN A 238 13.55 3.32 -12.84
N ARG A 239 14.55 4.17 -12.63
CA ARG A 239 14.69 5.01 -11.42
C ARG A 239 13.44 5.83 -11.08
N HIS A 240 12.71 6.28 -12.10
CA HIS A 240 11.51 7.11 -11.93
C HIS A 240 10.30 6.32 -11.41
N TYR A 241 10.26 5.00 -11.62
CA TYR A 241 9.08 4.19 -11.35
C TYR A 241 9.29 3.11 -10.29
N GLY A 242 10.52 2.59 -10.19
CA GLY A 242 10.91 1.49 -9.32
C GLY A 242 12.24 1.72 -8.61
N ASN A 243 12.64 0.75 -7.79
CA ASN A 243 13.85 0.82 -6.94
C ASN A 243 14.83 -0.33 -7.20
N GLY A 244 14.80 -0.89 -8.42
CA GLY A 244 15.62 -2.04 -8.80
C GLY A 244 15.31 -3.30 -7.99
N ASP A 245 16.24 -4.24 -7.98
CA ASP A 245 16.05 -5.49 -7.22
C ASP A 245 16.09 -5.27 -5.70
N LEU A 246 16.75 -4.19 -5.24
CA LEU A 246 16.72 -3.80 -3.84
C LEU A 246 15.29 -3.52 -3.36
N GLY A 247 14.48 -2.78 -4.12
CA GLY A 247 13.06 -2.60 -3.75
C GLY A 247 12.19 -3.80 -4.07
N ASN A 248 12.47 -4.52 -5.16
CA ASN A 248 11.66 -5.67 -5.55
C ASN A 248 11.79 -6.82 -4.55
N GLN A 249 13.01 -7.15 -4.12
CA GLN A 249 13.29 -8.34 -3.31
C GLN A 249 13.84 -8.02 -1.91
N GLY A 250 14.56 -6.90 -1.77
CA GLY A 250 15.19 -6.52 -0.50
C GLY A 250 14.23 -6.48 0.70
N PRO A 251 13.04 -5.84 0.61
CA PRO A 251 12.10 -5.79 1.73
C PRO A 251 11.72 -7.16 2.30
N HIS A 252 11.64 -8.21 1.48
CA HIS A 252 11.30 -9.55 1.98
C HIS A 252 12.31 -10.04 3.01
N GLN A 253 13.61 -9.85 2.72
CA GLN A 253 14.68 -10.39 3.55
C GLN A 253 15.05 -9.43 4.68
N THR A 254 15.12 -8.13 4.38
CA THR A 254 15.47 -7.12 5.38
C THR A 254 14.37 -6.97 6.43
N ASP A 255 13.10 -7.11 6.06
CA ASP A 255 12.02 -7.11 7.05
C ASP A 255 12.09 -8.30 8.00
N VAL A 256 12.24 -9.52 7.46
CA VAL A 256 12.37 -10.74 8.28
C VAL A 256 13.58 -10.64 9.20
N ALA A 257 14.74 -10.19 8.70
CA ALA A 257 15.92 -9.99 9.54
C ALA A 257 15.67 -9.00 10.68
N ARG A 258 15.07 -7.83 10.40
CA ARG A 258 14.76 -6.83 11.43
C ARG A 258 13.72 -7.32 12.42
N TRP A 259 12.67 -7.97 11.93
CA TRP A 259 11.59 -8.49 12.77
C TRP A 259 12.09 -9.60 13.69
N GLY A 260 12.91 -10.51 13.18
CA GLY A 260 13.53 -11.57 13.97
C GLY A 260 14.43 -11.02 15.07
N LEU A 261 15.28 -10.03 14.73
CA LEU A 261 16.18 -9.39 15.69
C LEU A 261 15.47 -8.43 16.66
N GLY A 262 14.16 -8.17 16.50
CA GLY A 262 13.43 -7.20 17.32
C GLY A 262 13.87 -5.75 17.11
N ILE A 263 14.41 -5.43 15.93
CA ILE A 263 14.90 -4.07 15.61
C ILE A 263 13.74 -3.24 15.04
N ASP A 264 13.26 -2.28 15.81
CA ASP A 264 12.18 -1.35 15.46
C ASP A 264 12.68 0.06 15.12
N THR A 265 13.99 0.33 15.21
CA THR A 265 14.62 1.61 14.88
C THR A 265 15.12 1.68 13.43
N HIS A 266 15.39 2.89 12.94
CA HIS A 266 16.16 3.10 11.72
C HIS A 266 17.62 2.63 11.88
N PRO A 267 18.30 2.23 10.78
CA PRO A 267 19.72 1.92 10.83
C PRO A 267 20.54 3.15 11.23
N THR A 268 21.56 2.94 12.08
CA THR A 268 22.51 3.99 12.48
C THR A 268 23.61 4.22 11.46
N THR A 269 23.92 3.21 10.64
CA THR A 269 24.92 3.27 9.57
C THR A 269 24.52 2.33 8.45
N ILE A 270 24.74 2.74 7.21
CA ILE A 270 24.50 1.93 6.01
C ILE A 270 25.77 1.98 5.16
N LEU A 271 26.20 0.82 4.68
CA LEU A 271 27.25 0.70 3.68
C LEU A 271 26.65 0.06 2.42
N THR A 272 26.87 0.69 1.27
CA THR A 272 26.56 0.12 -0.04
C THR A 272 27.84 0.01 -0.83
N TYR A 273 28.07 -1.16 -1.43
CA TYR A 273 29.20 -1.43 -2.30
C TYR A 273 28.67 -2.21 -3.51
N GLY A 274 29.10 -1.80 -4.70
CA GLY A 274 28.67 -2.36 -5.98
C GLY A 274 29.37 -1.67 -7.13
#